data_AF-A0A0F9GH63-F1
#
_entry.id   AF-A0A0F9GH63-F1
#
_cell.length_a   1.000
_cell.length_b   1.000
_cell.length_c   1.000
_cell.angle_alpha   90.00
_cell.angle_beta   90.00
_cell.angle_gamma   90.00
#
_symmetry.space_group_name_H-M   'P 1'
#
loop_
_entity.id
_entity.type
_entity.pdbx_description
1 polymer ?
#
loop_
_entity_poly.entity_id
_entity_poly.type
_entity_poly.pdbx_seq_one_letter_code
_entity_poly.pdbx_strand_id
1 'polypeptide(L)' 'MAKKRGTINISQEAKAELDNVKFPGQSYDGIIRQLVNFWMVKNKEYWTRRQKQRRQ' A
#
# COMPACT_ATOMS: atom_id res chain seq x y z
N MET A 1 -13.53 15.79 -12.49
CA MET A 1 -14.39 14.96 -11.62
C MET A 1 -13.87 15.05 -10.19
N ALA A 2 -14.71 15.40 -9.22
CA ALA A 2 -14.28 15.42 -7.80
C ALA A 2 -13.93 14.00 -7.34
N LYS A 3 -12.74 13.82 -6.73
CA LYS A 3 -12.36 12.54 -6.14
C LYS A 3 -13.34 12.22 -5.00
N LYS A 4 -14.09 11.12 -5.13
CA LYS A 4 -14.95 10.62 -4.05
C LYS A 4 -14.05 10.23 -2.85
N ARG A 5 -14.35 10.74 -1.67
CA ARG A 5 -13.70 10.31 -0.41
C ARG A 5 -14.48 9.11 0.13
N GLY A 6 -13.77 8.01 0.36
CA GLY A 6 -14.28 6.84 1.07
C GLY A 6 -13.73 6.81 2.50
N THR A 7 -14.50 6.24 3.42
CA THR A 7 -14.06 5.97 4.80
C THR A 7 -13.78 4.48 4.92
N ILE A 8 -12.68 4.12 5.59
CA ILE A 8 -12.36 2.74 5.94
C ILE A 8 -12.26 2.64 7.46
N ASN A 9 -12.76 1.53 8.00
CA ASN A 9 -12.56 1.19 9.40
C ASN A 9 -11.37 0.24 9.49
N ILE A 10 -10.45 0.53 10.41
CA ILE A 10 -9.27 -0.29 10.72
C ILE A 10 -9.21 -0.54 12.22
N SER A 11 -8.52 -1.61 12.63
CA SER A 11 -8.26 -1.86 14.05
C SER A 11 -7.35 -0.79 14.64
N GLN A 12 -7.38 -0.65 15.98
CA GLN A 12 -6.45 0.26 16.66
C GLN A 12 -4.99 -0.17 16.48
N GLU A 13 -4.72 -1.46 16.44
CA GLU A 13 -3.40 -2.02 16.15
C GLU A 13 -2.88 -1.58 14.77
N ALA A 14 -3.70 -1.74 13.72
CA ALA A 14 -3.33 -1.30 12.38
C ALA A 14 -3.11 0.22 12.31
N LYS A 15 -3.88 1.01 13.07
CA LYS A 15 -3.64 2.45 13.19
C LYS A 15 -2.28 2.73 13.84
N ALA A 16 -1.92 2.01 14.90
CA ALA A 16 -0.63 2.17 15.58
C ALA A 16 0.55 1.80 14.66
N GLU A 17 0.41 0.73 13.87
CA GLU A 17 1.38 0.38 12.83
C GLU A 17 1.53 1.50 11.80
N LEU A 18 0.41 2.05 11.30
CA LEU A 18 0.42 3.18 10.37
C LEU A 18 1.09 4.43 10.97
N ASP A 19 0.90 4.67 12.27
CA ASP A 19 1.52 5.79 12.97
C ASP A 19 3.04 5.64 13.09
N ASN A 20 3.56 4.41 13.17
CA ASN A 20 4.99 4.14 13.21
C ASN A 20 5.68 4.25 11.84
N VAL A 21 4.96 3.99 10.75
CA VAL A 21 5.54 4.01 9.39
C VAL A 21 5.33 5.33 8.66
N LYS A 22 4.35 6.15 9.06
CA LYS A 22 4.11 7.46 8.43
C LYS A 22 5.21 8.46 8.82
N PHE A 23 5.55 9.35 7.89
CA PHE A 23 6.43 10.48 8.21
C PHE A 23 5.70 11.53 9.07
N PRO A 24 6.43 12.33 9.89
CA PRO A 24 5.85 13.47 10.57
C PRO A 24 5.13 14.41 9.58
N GLY A 25 3.89 14.77 9.88
CA GLY A 25 3.05 15.62 9.00
C GLY A 25 2.40 14.90 7.81
N GLN A 26 2.67 13.61 7.60
CA GLN A 26 2.02 12.83 6.55
C GLN A 26 0.58 12.46 6.93
N SER A 27 -0.33 12.56 5.95
CA SER A 27 -1.71 12.12 6.12
C SER A 27 -1.85 10.59 5.96
N TYR A 28 -2.89 10.01 6.56
CA TYR A 28 -3.21 8.59 6.36
C TYR A 28 -3.49 8.25 4.89
N ASP A 29 -4.20 9.10 4.12
CA ASP A 29 -4.37 8.89 2.66
C ASP A 29 -3.01 8.85 1.94
N GLY A 30 -2.06 9.68 2.36
CA GLY A 30 -0.70 9.71 1.81
C GLY A 30 0.04 8.39 2.01
N ILE A 31 0.14 7.90 3.25
CA ILE A 31 0.85 6.65 3.55
C ILE A 31 0.12 5.43 2.97
N ILE A 32 -1.22 5.39 3.02
CA ILE A 32 -2.01 4.31 2.42
C ILE A 32 -1.74 4.21 0.91
N ARG A 33 -1.68 5.33 0.19
CA ARG A 33 -1.33 5.33 -1.25
C ARG A 33 0.08 4.82 -1.52
N GLN A 34 1.05 5.19 -0.69
CA GLN A 34 2.42 4.70 -0.82
C GLN A 34 2.48 3.18 -0.62
N LEU A 35 1.80 2.66 0.41
CA LEU A 35 1.71 1.23 0.68
C LEU A 35 1.02 0.47 -0.46
N VAL A 36 -0.09 0.99 -0.99
CA VAL A 36 -0.79 0.39 -2.12
C VAL A 36 0.11 0.37 -3.37
N ASN A 37 0.79 1.47 -3.67
CA ASN A 37 1.73 1.53 -4.79
C ASN A 37 2.89 0.54 -4.62
N PHE A 38 3.47 0.47 -3.43
CA PHE A 38 4.52 -0.49 -3.10
C PHE A 38 4.05 -1.92 -3.33
N TRP A 39 2.86 -2.27 -2.82
CA TRP A 39 2.27 -3.59 -3.02
C TRP A 39 2.04 -3.91 -4.51
N MET A 40 1.50 -2.98 -5.29
CA MET A 40 1.30 -3.17 -6.73
C MET A 40 2.62 -3.44 -7.47
N VAL A 41 3.67 -2.68 -7.15
CA VAL A 41 5.00 -2.86 -7.74
C VAL A 41 5.58 -4.21 -7.35
N LYS A 42 5.57 -4.55 -6.05
CA LYS A 42 6.10 -5.84 -5.56
C LYS A 42 5.34 -7.04 -6.08
N ASN A 43 4.01 -6.96 -6.16
CA ASN A 43 3.20 -8.01 -6.75
C ASN A 43 3.55 -8.19 -8.23
N LYS A 44 3.67 -7.10 -9.01
CA LYS A 44 4.09 -7.15 -10.42
C LYS A 44 5.48 -7.78 -10.57
N GLU A 45 6.46 -7.38 -9.74
CA GLU A 45 7.80 -7.97 -9.71
C GLU A 45 7.74 -9.48 -9.42
N TYR A 46 6.97 -9.88 -8.42
CA TYR A 46 6.82 -11.27 -8.01
C TYR A 46 6.23 -12.15 -9.12
N TRP A 47 5.12 -11.72 -9.74
CA TRP A 47 4.52 -12.46 -10.85
C TRP A 47 5.43 -12.51 -12.07
N THR A 48 6.18 -11.44 -12.35
CA THR A 48 7.15 -11.43 -13.45
C THR A 48 8.29 -12.43 -13.21
N ARG A 49 8.82 -12.51 -11.98
CA ARG A 49 9.85 -13.50 -11.62
C ARG A 49 9.33 -14.93 -11.74
N ARG A 50 8.12 -15.20 -11.24
CA ARG A 50 7.50 -16.54 -11.33
C ARG A 50 7.28 -16.98 -12.79
N GLN A 51 6.89 -16.06 -13.68
CA GLN A 51 6.74 -16.36 -15.12
C GLN A 51 8.08 -16.69 -15.79
N LYS A 52 9.17 -16.00 -15.41
CA LYS A 52 10.52 -16.30 -15.92
C LYS A 52 11.00 -17.71 -15.50
N GLN A 53 10.72 -18.12 -14.26
CA GLN A 53 11.07 -19.46 -13.76
C GLN A 53 10.31 -20.61 -14.44
N ARG A 54 9.10 -20.36 -14.95
CA ARG A 54 8.30 -21.38 -15.68
C ARG A 54 8.69 -21.55 -17.15
N ARG A 55 9.54 -20.67 -17.69
CA ARG A 55 9.98 -20.67 -19.10
C ARG A 55 11.40 -21.22 -19.27
N GLN A 56 12.09 -21.52 -18.18
CA GLN A 56 13.32 -22.32 -18.16
C GLN A 56 12.94 -23.75 -17.80
#